data_AF-A0A359H350-F1
#
_entry.id   AF-A0A359H350-F1
#
_cell.length_a   1.000
_cell.length_b   1.000
_cell.length_c   1.000
_cell.angle_alpha   90.00
_cell.angle_beta   90.00
_cell.angle_gamma   90.00
#
_symmetry.space_group_name_H-M   'P 1'
#
loop_
_entity.id
_entity.type
_entity.pdbx_description
1 polymer ?
#
loop_
_entity_poly.entity_id
_entity_poly.type
_entity_poly.pdbx_seq_one_letter_code
_entity_poly.pdbx_strand_id
1 'polypeptide(L)'
;MDTIEKELQKIKDNLQKWNKPEILAACIGHMDLTSLNSTDTKSKIEKMVEKVNNFPINYPKYPSVAAICVYPNFAEVVKKKLHSQDV
;
A
#
# COMPACT_ATOMS: atom_id res chain seq x y z
N MET A 1 25.75 -16.89 -14.27
CA MET A 1 25.35 -15.51 -14.59
C MET A 1 24.30 -15.49 -15.69
N ASP A 2 24.48 -16.30 -16.74
CA ASP A 2 23.58 -16.42 -17.90
C ASP A 2 22.09 -16.59 -17.57
N THR A 3 21.77 -17.33 -16.50
CA THR A 3 20.37 -17.54 -16.08
C THR A 3 19.72 -16.24 -15.57
N ILE A 4 20.43 -15.43 -14.80
CA ILE A 4 19.88 -14.18 -14.24
C ILE A 4 19.63 -13.17 -15.37
N GLU A 5 20.58 -13.04 -16.29
CA GLU A 5 20.44 -12.14 -17.45
C GLU A 5 19.27 -12.54 -18.33
N LYS A 6 19.08 -13.84 -18.57
CA LYS A 6 17.96 -14.36 -19.35
C LYS A 6 16.60 -14.10 -18.70
N GLU A 7 16.50 -14.24 -17.37
CA GLU A 7 15.26 -13.90 -16.64
C GLU A 7 15.00 -12.39 -16.63
N LEU A 8 16.04 -11.56 -16.45
CA LEU A 8 15.90 -10.09 -16.56
C LEU A 8 15.42 -9.66 -17.94
N GLN A 9 15.92 -10.30 -19.01
CA GLN A 9 15.46 -10.01 -20.36
C GLN A 9 13.98 -10.36 -20.55
N LYS A 10 13.55 -11.54 -20.07
CA LYS A 10 12.12 -11.91 -20.10
C LYS A 10 11.25 -10.91 -19.36
N ILE A 11 11.68 -10.41 -18.20
CA ILE A 11 10.91 -9.39 -17.46
C ILE A 11 10.78 -8.12 -18.30
N LYS A 12 11.89 -7.61 -18.85
CA LYS A 12 11.91 -6.40 -19.70
C LYS A 12 10.96 -6.52 -20.89
N ASP A 13 11.01 -7.64 -21.60
CA ASP A 13 10.19 -7.89 -22.79
C ASP A 13 8.68 -7.93 -22.49
N ASN A 14 8.30 -8.17 -21.23
CA ASN A 14 6.91 -8.27 -20.80
C ASN A 14 6.36 -7.06 -20.04
N LEU A 15 7.18 -6.02 -19.74
CA LEU A 15 6.74 -4.88 -18.92
C LEU A 15 5.47 -4.20 -19.42
N GLN A 16 5.35 -4.01 -20.74
CA GLN A 16 4.19 -3.33 -21.34
C GLN A 16 2.87 -4.09 -21.13
N LYS A 17 2.92 -5.42 -20.91
CA LYS A 17 1.72 -6.22 -20.64
C LYS A 17 1.11 -5.89 -19.27
N TRP A 18 1.92 -5.42 -18.33
CA TRP A 18 1.51 -5.12 -16.95
C TRP A 18 1.14 -3.65 -16.74
N ASN A 19 1.51 -2.76 -17.67
CA ASN A 19 1.20 -1.33 -17.60
C ASN A 19 -0.24 -1.02 -18.04
N LYS A 20 -1.21 -1.66 -17.37
CA LYS A 20 -2.63 -1.49 -17.65
C LYS A 20 -3.34 -0.91 -16.42
N PRO A 21 -4.31 0.00 -16.60
CA PRO A 21 -5.02 0.62 -15.47
C PRO A 21 -5.61 -0.38 -14.48
N GLU A 22 -6.15 -1.51 -14.96
CA GLU A 22 -6.74 -2.54 -14.10
C GLU A 22 -5.69 -3.26 -13.22
N ILE A 23 -4.48 -3.47 -13.73
CA ILE A 23 -3.39 -4.10 -12.99
C ILE A 23 -2.84 -3.12 -11.96
N LEU A 24 -2.63 -1.87 -12.35
CA LEU A 24 -2.19 -0.81 -11.44
C LEU A 24 -3.22 -0.55 -10.33
N ALA A 25 -4.51 -0.63 -10.64
CA ALA A 25 -5.57 -0.56 -9.64
C ALA A 25 -5.51 -1.73 -8.65
N ALA A 26 -5.30 -2.96 -9.14
CA ALA A 26 -5.14 -4.13 -8.28
C ALA A 26 -3.91 -4.01 -7.37
N CYS A 27 -2.82 -3.41 -7.84
CA CYS A 27 -1.62 -3.17 -7.02
C CYS A 27 -1.93 -2.37 -5.74
N ILE A 28 -2.89 -1.43 -5.75
CA ILE A 28 -3.30 -0.69 -4.54
C ILE A 28 -3.78 -1.67 -3.45
N GLY A 29 -4.57 -2.67 -3.84
CA GLY A 29 -5.07 -3.75 -2.97
C GLY A 29 -4.01 -4.72 -2.47
N HIS A 30 -2.76 -4.56 -2.90
CA HIS A 30 -1.60 -5.35 -2.46
C HIS A 30 -0.57 -4.50 -1.71
N MET A 31 -0.85 -3.22 -1.45
CA MET A 31 0.07 -2.32 -0.78
C MET A 31 -0.13 -2.33 0.73
N ASP A 32 0.99 -2.42 1.45
CA ASP A 32 1.05 -2.06 2.87
C ASP A 32 1.41 -0.58 2.99
N LEU A 33 0.46 0.26 3.40
CA LEU A 33 0.71 1.69 3.58
C LEU A 33 1.65 1.90 4.76
N THR A 34 2.91 2.26 4.46
CA THR A 34 4.01 2.20 5.41
C THR A 34 4.42 3.58 5.94
N SER A 35 4.59 3.70 7.25
CA SER A 35 5.27 4.83 7.91
C SER A 35 6.21 4.32 9.00
N LEU A 36 7.49 4.31 8.70
CA LEU A 36 8.59 3.85 9.57
C LEU A 36 9.64 4.95 9.75
N ASN A 37 9.20 6.21 9.86
CA ASN A 37 10.12 7.32 10.09
C ASN A 37 10.41 7.45 11.59
N SER A 38 11.67 7.64 11.97
CA SER A 38 12.06 7.87 13.37
C SER A 38 11.47 9.14 13.97
N THR A 39 10.99 10.07 13.14
CA THR A 39 10.34 11.33 13.52
C THR A 39 8.81 11.29 13.37
N ASP A 40 8.23 10.09 13.24
CA ASP A 40 6.78 9.94 13.24
C ASP A 40 6.19 10.32 14.59
N THR A 41 5.02 10.95 14.54
CA THR A 41 4.25 11.35 15.71
C THR A 41 2.89 10.69 15.66
N LYS A 42 2.22 10.54 16.81
CA LYS A 42 0.86 9.98 16.85
C LYS A 42 -0.08 10.68 15.87
N SER A 43 -0.04 12.02 15.81
CA SER A 43 -0.85 12.81 14.88
C SER A 43 -0.55 12.53 13.40
N LYS A 44 0.72 12.29 13.03
CA LYS A 44 1.06 11.89 11.65
C LYS A 44 0.46 10.52 11.30
N ILE A 45 0.58 9.55 12.21
CA ILE A 45 0.02 8.21 12.02
C ILE A 45 -1.51 8.26 11.97
N GLU A 46 -2.16 9.03 12.85
CA GLU A 46 -3.63 9.22 12.80
C GLU A 46 -4.10 9.79 11.47
N LYS A 47 -3.42 10.82 10.94
CA LYS A 47 -3.72 11.37 9.61
C LYS A 47 -3.52 10.36 8.49
N MET A 48 -2.55 9.46 8.61
CA MET A 48 -2.38 8.36 7.66
C MET A 48 -3.55 7.38 7.73
N VAL A 49 -3.97 7.00 8.92
CA VAL A 49 -5.13 6.11 9.13
C VAL A 49 -6.43 6.75 8.65
N GLU A 50 -6.60 8.07 8.82
CA GLU A 50 -7.75 8.80 8.28
C GLU A 50 -7.80 8.77 6.75
N LYS A 51 -6.65 8.81 6.07
CA LYS A 51 -6.62 8.62 4.60
C LYS A 51 -7.12 7.23 4.22
N VAL A 52 -6.74 6.21 4.99
CA VAL A 52 -7.18 4.83 4.76
C VAL A 52 -8.69 4.69 5.02
N ASN A 53 -9.20 5.25 6.12
CA ASN A 53 -10.63 5.25 6.43
C ASN A 53 -11.48 5.92 5.34
N ASN A 54 -10.99 7.02 4.78
CA ASN A 54 -11.70 7.77 3.75
C ASN A 54 -11.43 7.25 2.33
N PHE A 55 -10.56 6.25 2.16
CA PHE A 55 -10.16 5.77 0.84
C PHE A 55 -11.35 5.20 0.03
N PRO A 56 -12.23 4.33 0.58
CA PRO A 56 -13.40 3.84 -0.14
C PRO A 56 -14.38 4.95 -0.56
N ILE A 57 -14.46 6.03 0.23
CA ILE A 57 -15.34 7.18 -0.05
C ILE A 57 -14.77 8.03 -1.18
N ASN A 58 -13.48 8.32 -1.13
CA ASN A 58 -12.80 9.18 -2.09
C ASN A 58 -12.52 8.46 -3.43
N TYR A 59 -12.32 7.14 -3.37
CA TYR A 59 -11.89 6.31 -4.50
C TYR A 59 -12.72 5.02 -4.62
N PRO A 60 -14.05 5.10 -4.75
CA PRO A 60 -14.95 3.94 -4.66
C PRO A 60 -14.77 2.87 -5.74
N LYS A 61 -13.99 3.17 -6.79
CA LYS A 61 -13.68 2.23 -7.90
C LYS A 61 -12.40 1.43 -7.67
N TYR A 62 -11.64 1.73 -6.61
CA TYR A 62 -10.34 1.13 -6.32
C TYR A 62 -10.41 0.34 -5.01
N PRO A 63 -9.66 -0.76 -4.88
CA PRO A 63 -9.54 -1.44 -3.60
C PRO A 63 -8.80 -0.56 -2.59
N SER A 64 -9.12 -0.71 -1.32
CA SER A 64 -8.31 -0.17 -0.22
C SER A 64 -6.93 -0.83 -0.19
N VAL A 65 -6.00 -0.23 0.55
CA VAL A 65 -4.68 -0.83 0.83
C VAL A 65 -4.83 -2.14 1.60
N ALA A 66 -3.89 -3.08 1.43
CA ALA A 66 -3.92 -4.39 2.07
C ALA A 66 -3.66 -4.33 3.59
N ALA A 67 -2.80 -3.41 4.02
CA ALA A 67 -2.46 -3.23 5.43
C ALA A 67 -1.88 -1.84 5.72
N ILE A 68 -1.65 -1.58 7.01
CA ILE A 68 -0.88 -0.45 7.51
C ILE A 68 0.37 -0.99 8.21
N CYS A 69 1.55 -0.51 7.81
CA CYS A 69 2.83 -0.89 8.41
C CYS A 69 3.44 0.30 9.17
N VAL A 70 3.59 0.18 10.49
CA VAL A 70 4.14 1.22 11.39
C VAL A 70 5.07 0.62 12.44
N TYR A 71 5.85 1.46 13.11
CA TYR A 71 6.62 1.00 14.27
C TYR A 71 5.69 0.49 15.39
N PRO A 72 6.12 -0.51 16.19
CA PRO A 72 5.27 -1.17 17.17
C PRO A 72 4.61 -0.22 18.20
N ASN A 73 5.30 0.86 18.60
CA ASN A 73 4.78 1.86 19.52
C ASN A 73 3.56 2.64 18.98
N PHE A 74 3.27 2.56 17.67
CA PHE A 74 2.10 3.15 17.04
C PHE A 74 0.98 2.14 16.75
N ALA A 75 1.17 0.84 16.99
CA ALA A 75 0.15 -0.17 16.71
C ALA A 75 -1.17 0.10 17.45
N GLU A 76 -1.11 0.57 18.70
CA GLU A 76 -2.31 0.94 19.46
C GLU A 76 -3.02 2.15 18.86
N VAL A 77 -2.27 3.13 18.33
CA VAL A 77 -2.84 4.31 17.66
C VAL A 77 -3.61 3.88 16.42
N VAL A 78 -3.01 3.01 15.59
CA VAL A 78 -3.67 2.46 14.39
C VAL A 78 -4.93 1.70 14.78
N LYS A 79 -4.84 0.77 15.75
CA LYS A 79 -5.99 -0.04 16.18
C LYS A 79 -7.16 0.80 16.69
N LYS A 80 -6.90 1.91 17.38
CA LYS A 80 -7.97 2.81 17.89
C LYS A 80 -8.62 3.65 16.82
N LYS A 81 -7.92 3.92 15.71
CA LYS A 81 -8.34 4.90 14.70
C LYS A 81 -8.77 4.30 13.38
N LEU A 82 -8.38 3.06 13.09
CA LEU A 82 -8.84 2.34 11.91
C LEU A 82 -10.29 1.92 12.10
N HIS A 83 -11.16 2.36 11.19
CA HIS A 83 -12.59 2.05 11.17
C HIS A 83 -13.05 1.47 9.84
N SER A 84 -12.23 1.60 8.78
CA SER A 84 -12.45 0.88 7.53
C SER A 84 -12.46 -0.63 7.79
N GLN A 85 -13.43 -1.33 7.21
CA GLN A 85 -13.51 -2.80 7.25
C GLN A 85 -12.81 -3.45 6.05
N ASP A 86 -12.38 -2.63 5.09
CA ASP A 86 -11.77 -3.07 3.83
C ASP A 86 -10.23 -3.11 3.91
N VAL A 87 -9.66 -3.17 5.11
CA VAL A 87 -8.21 -3.19 5.42
C VAL A 87 -7.92 -4.16 6.57
#